data_AF-A0A1Z9HUA5-F1
#
_entry.id   AF-A0A1Z9HUA5-F1
#
_cell.length_a   1.000
_cell.length_b   1.000
_cell.length_c   1.000
_cell.angle_alpha   90.00
_cell.angle_beta   90.00
_cell.angle_gamma   90.00
#
_symmetry.space_group_name_H-M   'P 1'
#
loop_
_entity.id
_entity.type
_entity.pdbx_description
1 polymer ?
#
loop_
_entity_poly.entity_id
_entity_poly.type
_entity_poly.pdbx_seq_one_letter_code
_entity_poly.pdbx_strand_id
1 'polypeptide(L)'
;YLNKDERFSSFKNLNSNFRELYKELEKEFLKFTLDEISNKLRPSEVTFGVLSKSTDHAKDKQFLENEILVKFDETSFASETLTVNSPVFLKGESKRLPKRGPAIGEHSKEILFNLGKTAEEIEELKQKGIIDF
;
A
#
# COMPACT_ATOMS: atom_id res chain seq x y z
N TYR A 1 21.17 -33.89 -5.22
CA TYR A 1 21.22 -32.44 -5.51
C TYR A 1 20.60 -32.21 -6.88
N LEU A 2 19.62 -31.31 -6.99
CA LEU A 2 18.85 -31.06 -8.22
C LEU A 2 19.73 -30.61 -9.40
N ASN A 3 20.84 -29.92 -9.15
CA ASN A 3 21.80 -29.51 -10.19
C ASN A 3 22.53 -30.66 -10.90
N LYS A 4 22.49 -31.88 -10.34
CA LYS A 4 23.05 -33.10 -10.97
C LYS A 4 22.00 -33.90 -11.72
N ASP A 5 20.72 -33.55 -11.59
CA ASP A 5 19.64 -34.14 -12.38
C ASP A 5 19.69 -33.55 -13.79
N GLU A 6 19.76 -34.40 -14.81
CA GLU A 6 19.85 -33.98 -16.21
C GLU A 6 18.74 -32.99 -16.58
N ARG A 7 17.54 -33.15 -16.00
CA ARG A 7 16.38 -32.29 -16.19
C ARG A 7 16.60 -30.85 -15.74
N PHE A 8 17.49 -30.60 -14.78
CA PHE A 8 17.71 -29.28 -14.18
C PHE A 8 19.18 -28.80 -14.26
N SER A 9 20.08 -29.62 -14.79
CA SER A 9 21.53 -29.39 -14.85
C SER A 9 21.99 -28.22 -15.71
N SER A 10 21.14 -27.68 -16.58
CA SER A 10 21.41 -26.52 -17.42
C SER A 10 20.21 -25.58 -17.45
N PHE A 11 20.44 -24.29 -17.72
CA PHE A 11 19.35 -23.31 -17.83
C PHE A 11 18.29 -23.71 -18.87
N LYS A 12 18.72 -24.28 -19.99
CA LYS A 12 17.82 -24.79 -21.04
C LYS A 12 16.93 -25.91 -20.50
N ASN A 13 17.53 -26.93 -19.90
CA ASN A 13 16.79 -28.08 -19.39
C ASN A 13 15.88 -27.67 -18.23
N LEU A 14 16.37 -26.82 -17.34
CA LEU A 14 15.60 -26.24 -16.23
C LEU A 14 14.33 -25.57 -16.74
N ASN A 15 14.44 -24.68 -17.73
CA ASN A 15 13.29 -23.98 -18.29
C ASN A 15 12.32 -24.93 -19.02
N SER A 16 12.81 -25.95 -19.73
CA SER A 16 11.95 -26.95 -20.37
C SER A 16 11.21 -27.83 -19.36
N ASN A 17 11.78 -28.05 -18.16
CA ASN A 17 11.24 -28.92 -17.11
C ASN A 17 10.80 -28.12 -15.86
N PHE A 18 10.43 -26.85 -16.02
CA PHE A 18 10.19 -25.95 -14.88
C PHE A 18 9.05 -26.43 -13.97
N ARG A 19 8.05 -27.13 -14.55
CA ARG A 19 6.91 -27.67 -13.79
C ARG A 19 7.34 -28.81 -12.87
N GLU A 20 8.20 -29.70 -13.37
CA GLU A 20 8.79 -30.78 -12.57
C GLU A 20 9.70 -30.19 -11.49
N LEU A 21 10.52 -29.19 -11.83
CA LEU A 21 11.35 -28.49 -10.86
C LEU A 21 10.50 -27.87 -9.74
N TYR A 22 9.40 -27.19 -10.08
CA TYR A 22 8.52 -26.56 -9.12
C TYR A 22 7.95 -27.58 -8.13
N LYS A 23 7.53 -28.76 -8.62
CA LYS A 23 7.04 -29.86 -7.76
C LYS A 23 8.12 -30.39 -6.82
N GLU A 24 9.36 -30.53 -7.28
CA GLU A 24 10.45 -30.97 -6.40
C GLU A 24 10.81 -29.91 -5.36
N LEU A 25 10.83 -28.64 -5.74
CA LEU A 25 11.05 -27.54 -4.79
C LEU A 25 9.90 -27.46 -3.78
N GLU A 26 8.65 -27.53 -4.21
CA GLU A 26 7.47 -27.49 -3.34
C GLU A 26 7.54 -28.55 -2.23
N LYS A 27 7.92 -29.79 -2.55
CA LYS A 27 8.12 -30.86 -1.55
C LYS A 27 9.14 -30.49 -0.47
N GLU A 28 10.20 -29.77 -0.83
CA GLU A 28 11.21 -29.33 0.13
C GLU A 28 10.75 -28.10 0.92
N PHE A 29 10.14 -27.12 0.26
CA PHE A 29 9.64 -25.90 0.90
C PHE A 29 8.53 -26.18 1.92
N LEU A 30 7.67 -27.18 1.67
CA LEU A 30 6.62 -27.61 2.61
C LEU A 30 7.15 -28.16 3.93
N LYS A 31 8.45 -28.50 4.03
CA LYS A 31 9.07 -28.96 5.28
C LYS A 31 9.45 -27.82 6.22
N PHE A 32 9.34 -26.57 5.78
CA PHE A 32 9.74 -25.39 6.53
C PHE A 32 8.55 -24.46 6.71
N THR A 33 8.52 -23.79 7.85
CA THR A 33 7.70 -22.59 8.01
C THR A 33 8.26 -21.44 7.15
N LEU A 34 7.43 -20.42 6.92
CA LEU A 34 7.82 -19.24 6.16
C LEU A 34 9.05 -18.52 6.76
N ASP A 35 9.11 -18.42 8.08
CA ASP A 35 10.24 -17.77 8.77
C ASP A 35 11.52 -18.59 8.64
N GLU A 36 11.45 -19.91 8.80
CA GLU A 36 12.60 -20.80 8.66
C GLU A 36 13.18 -20.76 7.25
N ILE A 37 12.35 -20.86 6.22
CA ILE A 37 12.83 -20.81 4.83
C ILE A 37 13.35 -19.43 4.47
N SER A 38 12.70 -18.36 4.93
CA SER A 38 13.17 -16.98 4.71
C SER A 38 14.54 -16.74 5.35
N ASN A 39 14.77 -17.23 6.57
CA ASN A 39 16.07 -17.12 7.23
C ASN A 39 17.16 -17.94 6.54
N LYS A 40 16.82 -19.07 5.92
CA LYS A 40 17.75 -19.87 5.11
C LYS A 40 18.09 -19.23 3.77
N LEU A 41 17.12 -18.58 3.12
CA LEU A 41 17.30 -17.94 1.81
C LEU A 41 17.94 -16.55 1.90
N ARG A 42 17.75 -15.81 3.00
CA ARG A 42 18.30 -14.45 3.16
C ARG A 42 19.83 -14.34 2.95
N PRO A 43 20.68 -15.25 3.46
CA PRO A 43 22.11 -15.22 3.18
C PRO A 43 22.49 -15.85 1.82
N SER A 44 21.53 -16.41 1.09
CA SER A 44 21.78 -16.94 -0.26
C SER A 44 21.72 -15.82 -1.29
N GLU A 45 22.39 -15.99 -2.42
CA GLU A 45 22.31 -15.06 -3.57
C GLU A 45 21.00 -15.22 -4.37
N VAL A 46 20.02 -15.95 -3.83
CA VAL A 46 18.72 -16.16 -4.47
C VAL A 46 17.79 -14.99 -4.17
N THR A 47 17.26 -14.38 -5.23
CA THR A 47 16.18 -13.39 -5.11
C THR A 47 14.88 -14.10 -4.72
N PHE A 48 14.30 -13.73 -3.58
CA PHE A 48 13.00 -14.21 -3.13
C PHE A 48 12.21 -13.11 -2.43
N GLY A 49 10.90 -13.31 -2.31
CA GLY A 49 10.00 -12.41 -1.59
C GLY A 49 8.88 -13.19 -0.93
N VAL A 50 8.34 -12.63 0.16
CA VAL A 50 7.18 -13.18 0.86
C VAL A 50 5.92 -12.57 0.26
N LEU A 51 4.95 -13.43 -0.09
CA LEU A 51 3.63 -12.99 -0.49
C LEU A 51 2.73 -12.86 0.76
N SER A 52 2.68 -11.66 1.33
CA SER A 52 1.84 -11.35 2.50
C SER A 52 0.42 -10.93 2.10
N LYS A 53 -0.52 -11.01 3.04
CA LYS A 53 -1.87 -10.46 2.89
C LYS A 53 -1.87 -8.97 3.20
N SER A 54 -2.81 -8.23 2.63
CA SER A 54 -2.97 -6.79 2.90
C SER A 54 -3.15 -6.48 4.40
N THR A 55 -3.80 -7.38 5.14
CA THR A 55 -4.03 -7.26 6.58
C THR A 55 -2.77 -7.40 7.43
N ASP A 56 -1.72 -8.03 6.90
CA ASP A 56 -0.48 -8.27 7.63
C ASP A 56 0.33 -6.97 7.78
N HIS A 57 0.15 -6.02 6.86
CA HIS A 57 0.94 -4.80 6.78
C HIS A 57 0.57 -3.73 7.82
N ALA A 58 -0.65 -3.75 8.36
CA ALA A 58 -1.12 -2.72 9.30
C ALA A 58 -0.28 -2.65 10.60
N LYS A 59 0.39 -3.75 10.96
CA LYS A 59 1.28 -3.86 12.12
C LYS A 59 2.73 -4.10 11.72
N ASP A 60 3.03 -4.09 10.43
CA ASP A 60 4.37 -4.36 9.93
C ASP A 60 5.27 -3.15 10.24
N LYS A 61 6.34 -3.43 10.99
CA LYS A 61 7.28 -2.41 11.44
C LYS A 61 7.94 -1.67 10.27
N GLN A 62 8.29 -2.37 9.19
CA GLN A 62 8.91 -1.72 8.03
C GLN A 62 7.92 -0.82 7.29
N PHE A 63 6.63 -1.18 7.22
CA PHE A 63 5.62 -0.34 6.60
C PHE A 63 5.38 0.96 7.39
N LEU A 64 5.37 0.86 8.72
CA LEU A 64 5.13 2.00 9.61
C LEU A 64 6.37 2.90 9.70
N GLU A 65 7.56 2.34 9.88
CA GLU A 65 8.81 3.12 10.02
C GLU A 65 9.26 3.78 8.72
N ASN A 66 8.98 3.17 7.56
CA ASN A 66 9.23 3.81 6.26
C ASN A 66 8.07 4.70 5.79
N GLU A 67 7.08 4.97 6.65
CA GLU A 67 5.92 5.81 6.36
C GLU A 67 5.16 5.39 5.09
N ILE A 68 5.15 4.09 4.76
CA ILE A 68 4.33 3.54 3.66
C ILE A 68 2.87 3.59 4.08
N LEU A 69 2.59 3.17 5.31
CA LEU A 69 1.29 3.34 5.96
C LEU A 69 1.41 4.41 7.03
N VAL A 70 0.56 5.42 6.94
CA VAL A 70 0.50 6.53 7.90
C VAL A 70 -0.91 6.72 8.40
N LYS A 71 -1.04 7.30 9.60
CA LYS A 71 -2.34 7.68 10.15
C LYS A 71 -2.83 8.95 9.47
N PHE A 72 -4.14 9.07 9.33
CA PHE A 72 -4.76 10.37 9.07
C PHE A 72 -4.51 11.34 10.24
N ASP A 73 -4.70 12.63 10.01
CA ASP A 73 -4.75 13.59 11.11
C ASP A 73 -5.82 13.21 12.15
N GLU A 74 -5.62 13.64 13.39
CA GLU A 74 -6.46 13.26 14.55
C GLU A 74 -7.93 13.72 14.40
N THR A 75 -8.20 14.66 13.50
CA THR A 75 -9.53 15.23 13.27
C THR A 75 -10.32 14.54 12.15
N SER A 76 -9.65 13.68 11.37
CA SER A 76 -10.23 13.09 10.17
C SER A 76 -11.20 11.97 10.47
N PHE A 77 -10.91 11.11 11.44
CA PHE A 77 -11.75 9.97 11.77
C PHE A 77 -11.80 9.73 13.28
N ALA A 78 -12.91 9.18 13.77
CA ALA A 78 -13.10 8.87 15.19
C ALA A 78 -12.19 7.73 15.71
N SER A 79 -11.54 7.00 14.81
CA SER A 79 -10.64 5.90 15.14
C SER A 79 -9.38 5.98 14.30
N GLU A 80 -8.28 5.43 14.83
CA GLU A 80 -6.99 5.40 14.15
C GLU A 80 -7.09 4.59 12.85
N THR A 81 -7.18 5.32 11.74
CA THR A 81 -7.24 4.74 10.40
C THR A 81 -5.91 4.97 9.70
N LEU A 82 -5.36 3.90 9.11
CA LEU A 82 -4.18 3.98 8.27
C LEU A 82 -4.57 4.22 6.82
N THR A 83 -3.73 4.94 6.09
CA THR A 83 -3.81 5.08 4.63
C THR A 83 -2.42 4.90 4.01
N VAL A 84 -2.41 4.64 2.71
CA VAL A 84 -1.17 4.57 1.92
C VAL A 84 -0.67 5.99 1.69
N ASN A 85 0.57 6.24 2.10
CA ASN A 85 1.22 7.53 1.92
C ASN A 85 1.64 7.74 0.45
N SER A 86 2.00 8.98 0.10
CA SER A 86 2.63 9.27 -1.19
C SER A 86 3.93 8.45 -1.33
N PRO A 87 4.18 7.77 -2.47
CA PRO A 87 5.42 7.02 -2.68
C PRO A 87 6.62 7.94 -2.97
N VAL A 88 6.40 9.24 -3.17
CA VAL A 88 7.44 10.21 -3.54
C VAL A 88 7.99 10.89 -2.30
N PHE A 89 9.30 10.83 -2.11
CA PHE A 89 10.01 11.56 -1.04
C PHE A 89 10.87 12.66 -1.67
N LEU A 90 10.71 13.89 -1.16
CA LEU A 90 11.51 15.04 -1.56
C LEU A 90 12.49 15.37 -0.44
N LYS A 91 13.78 15.48 -0.78
CA LYS A 91 14.83 15.74 0.21
C LYS A 91 14.60 17.11 0.86
N GLY A 92 14.53 17.13 2.20
CA GLY A 92 14.35 18.34 2.99
C GLY A 92 12.89 18.76 3.20
N GLU A 93 11.94 18.06 2.59
CA GLU A 93 10.52 18.37 2.70
C GLU A 93 9.79 17.31 3.53
N SER A 94 8.97 17.76 4.48
CA SER A 94 8.06 16.88 5.22
C SER A 94 6.75 16.74 4.45
N LYS A 95 6.25 15.50 4.34
CA LYS A 95 4.94 15.24 3.75
C LYS A 95 3.85 15.83 4.63
N ARG A 96 2.79 16.34 4.00
CA ARG A 96 1.57 16.70 4.72
C ARG A 96 0.90 15.44 5.22
N LEU A 97 0.42 15.47 6.47
CA LEU A 97 -0.40 14.39 7.01
C LEU A 97 -1.70 14.28 6.18
N PRO A 98 -2.11 13.05 5.83
CA PRO A 98 -3.34 12.87 5.09
C PRO A 98 -4.54 13.28 5.94
N LYS A 99 -5.52 13.89 5.28
CA LYS A 99 -6.79 14.27 5.89
C LYS A 99 -7.92 13.50 5.22
N ARG A 100 -9.06 13.36 5.90
CA ARG A 100 -10.27 12.84 5.24
C ARG A 100 -10.62 13.70 4.02
N GLY A 101 -11.26 13.07 3.04
CA GLY A 101 -11.88 13.82 1.95
C GLY A 101 -12.97 14.75 2.50
N PRO A 102 -13.25 15.86 1.78
CA PRO A 102 -14.36 16.73 2.15
C PRO A 102 -15.70 16.00 2.03
N ALA A 103 -16.63 16.35 2.91
CA ALA A 103 -18.03 15.99 2.75
C ALA A 103 -18.63 16.73 1.54
N ILE A 104 -19.74 16.22 1.05
CA ILE A 104 -20.50 16.88 -0.02
C ILE A 104 -20.88 18.27 0.47
N GLY A 105 -20.45 19.31 -0.26
CA GLY A 105 -20.76 20.69 0.06
C GLY A 105 -19.90 21.36 1.14
N GLU A 106 -18.95 20.65 1.78
CA GLU A 106 -18.20 21.15 2.96
C GLU A 106 -17.53 22.51 2.72
N HIS A 107 -16.99 22.72 1.53
CA HIS A 107 -16.27 23.96 1.18
C HIS A 107 -17.10 24.92 0.31
N SER A 108 -18.35 24.59 -0.03
CA SER A 108 -19.14 25.38 -0.99
C SER A 108 -19.32 26.84 -0.56
N LYS A 109 -19.64 27.07 0.73
CA LYS A 109 -19.79 28.41 1.30
C LYS A 109 -18.48 29.20 1.26
N GLU A 110 -17.37 28.57 1.66
CA GLU A 110 -16.05 29.18 1.67
C GLU A 110 -15.62 29.59 0.26
N ILE A 111 -15.82 28.70 -0.72
CA ILE A 111 -15.52 28.97 -2.13
C ILE A 111 -16.34 30.14 -2.65
N LEU A 112 -17.64 30.20 -2.37
CA LEU A 112 -18.50 31.31 -2.81
C LEU A 112 -18.06 32.66 -2.22
N PHE A 113 -17.69 32.70 -0.93
CA PHE A 113 -17.11 33.90 -0.33
C PHE A 113 -15.79 34.30 -0.97
N ASN A 114 -14.90 33.33 -1.23
CA ASN A 114 -13.62 33.60 -1.90
C ASN A 114 -13.81 34.09 -3.34
N LEU A 115 -14.95 33.79 -3.97
CA LEU A 115 -15.36 34.32 -5.26
C LEU A 115 -16.03 35.71 -5.16
N GLY A 116 -16.15 36.28 -3.97
CA GLY A 116 -16.71 37.61 -3.73
C GLY A 116 -18.22 37.66 -3.55
N LYS A 117 -18.88 36.52 -3.31
CA LYS A 117 -20.32 36.49 -3.02
C LYS A 117 -20.63 36.97 -1.61
N THR A 118 -21.70 37.75 -1.48
CA THR A 118 -22.20 38.15 -0.16
C THR A 118 -23.03 37.04 0.48
N ALA A 119 -23.29 37.15 1.78
CA ALA A 119 -24.14 36.19 2.48
C ALA A 119 -25.56 36.16 1.90
N GLU A 120 -26.09 37.30 1.47
CA GLU A 120 -27.40 37.44 0.86
C GLU A 120 -27.48 36.72 -0.50
N GLU A 121 -26.46 36.87 -1.35
CA GLU A 121 -26.40 36.17 -2.64
C GLU A 121 -26.32 34.65 -2.45
N ILE A 122 -25.56 34.18 -1.45
CA ILE A 122 -25.45 32.74 -1.15
C ILE A 122 -26.80 32.18 -0.68
N GLU A 123 -27.52 32.90 0.19
CA GLU A 123 -28.87 32.49 0.61
C GLU A 123 -29.85 32.47 -0.55
N GLU A 124 -29.79 33.43 -1.48
CA GLU A 124 -30.62 33.42 -2.68
C GLU A 124 -30.35 32.19 -3.56
N LEU A 125 -29.08 31.82 -3.75
CA LEU A 125 -28.71 30.60 -4.48
C LEU A 125 -29.24 29.33 -3.80
N LYS A 126 -29.23 29.29 -2.46
CA LYS A 126 -29.77 28.18 -1.68
C LYS A 126 -31.30 28.10 -1.81
N GLN A 127 -32.00 29.22 -1.72
CA GLN A 127 -33.46 29.29 -1.90
C GLN A 127 -33.90 28.89 -3.31
N LYS A 128 -33.09 29.17 -4.33
CA LYS A 128 -33.32 28.74 -5.73
C LYS A 128 -32.96 27.27 -5.98
N GLY A 129 -32.43 26.55 -5.00
CA GLY A 129 -32.00 25.16 -5.13
C GLY A 129 -30.79 24.96 -6.05
N ILE A 130 -29.99 26.02 -6.28
CA ILE A 130 -28.80 25.97 -7.14
C ILE A 130 -27.62 25.34 -6.38
N ILE A 131 -27.57 25.57 -5.07
CA ILE A 131 -26.59 25.00 -4.15
C ILE A 131 -27.33 24.35 -2.98
N ASP A 132 -26.82 23.21 -2.51
CA ASP A 132 -27.35 22.48 -1.37
C ASP A 132 -26.17 21.94 -0.55
N PHE A 133 -25.94 22.57 0.60
CA PHE A 133 -24.89 22.26 1.58
C PHE A 133 -25.33 22.69 2.98
#